data_AF-A0A0J5GXY7-F1
#
_entry.id   AF-A0A0J5GXY7-F1
#
_cell.length_a   1.000
_cell.length_b   1.000
_cell.length_c   1.000
_cell.angle_alpha   90.00
_cell.angle_beta   90.00
_cell.angle_gamma   90.00
#
_symmetry.space_group_name_H-M   'P 1'
#
loop_
_entity.id
_entity.type
_entity.pdbx_description
1 polymer ?
#
loop_
_entity_poly.entity_id
_entity_poly.type
_entity_poly.pdbx_seq_one_letter_code
_entity_poly.pdbx_strand_id
1 'polypeptide(L)'
;MEPAMASGPVNVLDGSFYKKELQENNKNIITRIEIETGKGKGKLELEDFTKEILRTKPMNSPIPEKWYKKGGVIAIDGEGTWIYTNKTGVTINYPNGYPDFSQYAHPIVKPVEIQIAKPINRREDNKRANIIAGLNKDSNPPVPAPNQPPKGYTWHHHQDGKTMILVDRKVHAEFTHSGGVSTVNGK
;
A
#
# COMPACT_ATOMS: atom_id res chain seq x y z
N MET A 1 -49.68 -33.10 4.75
CA MET A 1 -48.25 -33.20 4.39
C MET A 1 -47.98 -32.08 3.43
N GLU A 2 -47.35 -31.02 3.93
CA GLU A 2 -47.01 -29.80 3.20
C GLU A 2 -45.48 -29.81 3.03
N PRO A 3 -44.92 -29.60 1.83
CA PRO A 3 -43.48 -29.70 1.65
C PRO A 3 -42.76 -28.48 2.21
N ALA A 4 -41.67 -28.75 2.93
CA ALA A 4 -40.80 -27.79 3.59
C ALA A 4 -40.16 -26.80 2.60
N MET A 5 -40.17 -25.52 2.99
CA MET A 5 -39.37 -24.46 2.39
C MET A 5 -37.89 -24.75 2.68
N ALA A 6 -37.14 -25.17 1.66
CA ALA A 6 -35.70 -25.36 1.75
C ALA A 6 -35.00 -24.00 1.96
N SER A 7 -34.30 -23.88 3.08
CA SER A 7 -33.33 -22.81 3.35
C SER A 7 -32.19 -22.91 2.33
N GLY A 8 -32.14 -21.96 1.40
CA GLY A 8 -30.99 -21.77 0.51
C GLY A 8 -29.71 -21.46 1.32
N PRO A 9 -28.54 -21.85 0.82
CA PRO A 9 -27.28 -21.68 1.56
C PRO A 9 -26.96 -20.20 1.73
N VAL A 10 -26.60 -19.83 2.96
CA VAL A 10 -25.99 -18.54 3.28
C VAL A 10 -24.67 -18.46 2.51
N ASN A 11 -24.63 -17.65 1.45
CA ASN A 11 -23.41 -17.41 0.68
C ASN A 11 -22.35 -16.82 1.62
N VAL A 12 -21.33 -17.62 1.91
CA VAL A 12 -20.11 -17.17 2.57
C VAL A 12 -19.39 -16.28 1.55
N LEU A 13 -19.64 -14.97 1.62
CA LEU A 13 -19.01 -13.97 0.76
C LEU A 13 -17.49 -14.03 0.96
N ASP A 14 -16.77 -14.41 -0.09
CA ASP A 14 -15.32 -14.37 -0.06
C ASP A 14 -14.82 -12.91 0.10
N GLY A 15 -13.65 -12.73 0.71
CA GLY A 15 -13.06 -11.41 0.91
C GLY A 15 -12.63 -10.70 -0.38
N SER A 16 -12.72 -11.35 -1.55
CA SER A 16 -12.44 -10.74 -2.85
C SER A 16 -13.67 -10.02 -3.41
N PHE A 17 -14.89 -10.53 -3.15
CA PHE A 17 -16.15 -9.89 -3.52
C PHE A 17 -16.34 -8.56 -2.80
N TYR A 18 -16.14 -8.55 -1.48
CA TYR A 18 -16.17 -7.32 -0.67
C TYR A 18 -15.13 -6.27 -1.13
N LYS A 19 -13.94 -6.70 -1.57
CA LYS A 19 -12.92 -5.77 -2.08
C LYS A 19 -13.34 -5.12 -3.39
N LYS A 20 -13.97 -5.87 -4.30
CA LYS A 20 -14.50 -5.34 -5.56
C LYS A 20 -15.66 -4.37 -5.33
N GLU A 21 -16.60 -4.72 -4.46
CA GLU A 21 -17.74 -3.84 -4.12
C GLU A 21 -17.28 -2.54 -3.44
N LEU A 22 -16.28 -2.60 -2.55
CA LEU A 22 -15.67 -1.41 -1.97
C LEU A 22 -14.95 -0.54 -3.01
N GLN A 23 -14.28 -1.16 -3.99
CA GLN A 23 -13.63 -0.43 -5.09
C GLN A 23 -14.66 0.27 -5.99
N GLU A 24 -15.73 -0.42 -6.38
CA GLU A 24 -16.80 0.16 -7.20
C GLU A 24 -17.54 1.29 -6.46
N ASN A 25 -17.81 1.09 -5.17
CA ASN A 25 -18.39 2.14 -4.32
C ASN A 25 -17.46 3.35 -4.19
N ASN A 26 -16.15 3.13 -4.01
CA ASN A 26 -15.18 4.23 -3.97
C ASN A 26 -15.13 4.99 -5.30
N LYS A 27 -15.15 4.29 -6.43
CA LYS A 27 -15.21 4.92 -7.75
C LYS A 27 -16.45 5.78 -7.90
N ASN A 28 -17.63 5.26 -7.54
CA ASN A 28 -18.88 6.01 -7.63
C ASN A 28 -18.89 7.28 -6.76
N ILE A 29 -18.30 7.21 -5.57
CA ILE A 29 -18.12 8.36 -4.66
C ILE A 29 -17.21 9.42 -5.29
N ILE A 30 -16.06 9.00 -5.81
CA ILE A 30 -15.10 9.91 -6.44
C ILE A 30 -15.69 10.55 -7.69
N THR A 31 -16.36 9.79 -8.56
CA THR A 31 -17.05 10.32 -9.74
C THR A 31 -18.09 11.37 -9.36
N ARG A 32 -18.88 11.14 -8.31
CA ARG A 32 -19.84 12.14 -7.81
C ARG A 32 -19.15 13.40 -7.31
N ILE A 33 -18.06 13.25 -6.57
CA ILE A 33 -17.28 14.39 -6.07
C ILE A 33 -16.62 15.16 -7.21
N GLU A 34 -16.08 14.49 -8.22
CA GLU A 34 -15.55 15.13 -9.42
C GLU A 34 -16.63 15.95 -10.14
N ILE A 35 -17.86 15.42 -10.22
CA ILE A 35 -19.03 16.11 -10.78
C ILE A 35 -19.45 17.31 -9.91
N GLU A 36 -19.50 17.15 -8.59
CA GLU A 36 -19.98 18.16 -7.64
C GLU A 36 -18.98 19.30 -7.40
N THR A 37 -17.68 18.98 -7.37
CA THR A 37 -16.61 19.96 -7.13
C THR A 37 -16.05 20.56 -8.41
N GLY A 38 -16.32 19.93 -9.57
CA GLY A 38 -15.71 20.28 -10.86
C GLY A 38 -14.20 20.01 -10.93
N LYS A 39 -13.60 19.43 -9.87
CA LYS A 39 -12.16 19.17 -9.75
C LYS A 39 -11.84 17.72 -10.10
N GLY A 40 -11.90 17.37 -11.38
CA GLY A 40 -11.31 16.11 -11.89
C GLY A 40 -9.78 16.18 -11.94
N LYS A 41 -9.10 15.08 -11.57
CA LYS A 41 -7.61 14.90 -11.62
C LYS A 41 -6.77 15.97 -10.90
N GLY A 42 -7.35 16.73 -9.98
CA GLY A 42 -6.72 17.89 -9.36
C GLY A 42 -6.14 17.62 -7.97
N LYS A 43 -5.14 18.42 -7.59
CA LYS A 43 -4.75 18.59 -6.18
C LYS A 43 -6.01 18.95 -5.36
N LEU A 44 -6.24 18.21 -4.28
CA LEU A 44 -7.30 18.51 -3.31
C LEU A 44 -6.83 19.62 -2.37
N GLU A 45 -7.76 20.37 -1.80
CA GLU A 45 -7.52 21.25 -0.66
C GLU A 45 -8.09 20.61 0.63
N LEU A 46 -7.77 21.17 1.79
CA LEU A 46 -8.12 20.55 3.08
C LEU A 46 -9.63 20.43 3.27
N GLU A 47 -10.40 21.37 2.71
CA GLU A 47 -11.85 21.43 2.78
C GLU A 47 -12.51 20.33 1.92
N ASP A 48 -11.80 19.82 0.92
CA ASP A 48 -12.32 18.77 0.04
C ASP A 48 -12.40 17.41 0.78
N PHE A 49 -11.63 17.18 1.87
CA PHE A 49 -11.61 15.91 2.62
C PHE A 49 -12.83 15.69 3.52
N THR A 50 -14.00 15.50 2.92
CA THR A 50 -15.22 15.13 3.62
C THR A 50 -15.09 13.76 4.30
N LYS A 51 -16.01 13.43 5.23
CA LYS A 51 -16.07 12.09 5.86
C LYS A 51 -16.18 10.97 4.81
N GLU A 52 -16.85 11.24 3.71
CA GLU A 52 -17.04 10.30 2.61
C GLU A 52 -15.73 10.04 1.86
N ILE A 53 -14.97 11.09 1.52
CA ILE A 53 -13.62 10.94 0.92
C ILE A 53 -12.70 10.20 1.87
N LEU A 54 -12.66 10.60 3.15
CA LEU A 54 -11.78 9.98 4.14
C LEU A 54 -12.05 8.48 4.34
N ARG A 55 -13.26 8.00 4.04
CA ARG A 55 -13.59 6.57 4.05
C ARG A 55 -12.90 5.79 2.92
N THR A 56 -12.57 6.44 1.81
CA THR A 56 -11.83 5.86 0.68
C THR A 56 -10.31 5.86 0.89
N LYS A 57 -9.83 6.57 1.92
CA LYS A 57 -8.40 6.75 2.18
C LYS A 57 -7.71 5.41 2.42
N PRO A 58 -6.53 5.16 1.81
CA PRO A 58 -5.75 3.96 2.06
C PRO A 58 -5.44 3.78 3.55
N MET A 59 -5.52 2.53 4.01
CA MET A 59 -5.28 2.21 5.41
C MET A 59 -3.83 2.56 5.80
N ASN A 60 -3.67 3.25 6.94
CA ASN A 60 -2.37 3.72 7.48
C ASN A 60 -1.55 4.64 6.55
N SER A 61 -2.12 5.14 5.44
CA SER A 61 -1.50 6.23 4.67
C SER A 61 -1.49 7.54 5.46
N PRO A 62 -0.69 8.54 5.04
CA PRO A 62 -0.61 9.82 5.75
C PRO A 62 -1.97 10.50 5.90
N ILE A 63 -2.22 11.08 7.08
CA ILE A 63 -3.43 11.85 7.37
C ILE A 63 -3.34 13.18 6.61
N PRO A 64 -4.37 13.59 5.83
CA PRO A 64 -4.34 14.80 5.02
C PRO A 64 -3.84 16.03 5.76
N GLU A 65 -4.46 16.40 6.88
CA GLU A 65 -4.07 17.58 7.66
C GLU A 65 -2.57 17.58 8.05
N LYS A 66 -2.03 16.42 8.47
CA LYS A 66 -0.62 16.28 8.82
C LYS A 66 0.30 16.32 7.60
N TRP A 67 -0.17 15.83 6.46
CA TRP A 67 0.59 15.85 5.20
C TRP A 67 0.75 17.27 4.67
N TYR A 68 -0.33 18.06 4.65
CA TYR A 68 -0.30 19.46 4.23
C TYR A 68 0.54 20.32 5.18
N LYS A 69 0.48 20.09 6.51
CA LYS A 69 1.37 20.77 7.48
C LYS A 69 2.86 20.53 7.21
N LYS A 70 3.23 19.43 6.54
CA LYS A 70 4.61 19.14 6.13
C LYS A 70 4.97 19.74 4.76
N GLY A 71 4.05 20.48 4.13
CA GLY A 71 4.20 21.01 2.77
C GLY A 71 3.92 19.99 1.67
N GLY A 72 3.28 18.87 1.99
CA GLY A 72 2.86 17.88 1.01
C GLY A 72 1.49 18.23 0.41
N VAL A 73 1.15 17.57 -0.70
CA VAL A 73 -0.13 17.67 -1.39
C VAL A 73 -0.70 16.28 -1.66
N ILE A 74 -2.02 16.21 -1.80
CA ILE A 74 -2.75 14.98 -2.10
C ILE A 74 -3.63 15.20 -3.32
N ALA A 75 -3.70 14.21 -4.19
CA ALA A 75 -4.67 14.12 -5.27
C ALA A 75 -5.34 12.73 -5.23
N ILE A 76 -6.49 12.61 -5.88
CA ILE A 76 -7.13 11.33 -6.17
C ILE A 76 -7.41 11.31 -7.67
N ASP A 77 -7.00 10.25 -8.37
CA ASP A 77 -7.30 10.10 -9.79
C ASP A 77 -8.71 9.56 -10.03
N GLY A 78 -9.13 9.53 -11.30
CA GLY A 78 -10.47 9.05 -11.69
C GLY A 78 -10.72 7.56 -11.42
N GLU A 79 -9.68 6.80 -11.03
CA GLU A 79 -9.84 5.40 -10.59
C GLU A 79 -9.99 5.28 -9.07
N GLY A 80 -9.90 6.40 -8.34
CA GLY A 80 -9.91 6.45 -6.88
C GLY A 80 -8.55 6.18 -6.24
N THR A 81 -7.46 6.23 -7.02
CA THR A 81 -6.11 6.05 -6.49
C THR A 81 -5.67 7.32 -5.78
N TRP A 82 -5.35 7.19 -4.49
CA TRP A 82 -4.77 8.27 -3.72
C TRP A 82 -3.30 8.48 -4.09
N ILE A 83 -2.94 9.73 -4.35
CA ILE A 83 -1.60 10.15 -4.78
C ILE A 83 -1.09 11.14 -3.75
N TYR A 84 0.04 10.82 -3.11
CA TYR A 84 0.69 11.70 -2.16
C TYR A 84 1.97 12.24 -2.77
N THR A 85 2.16 13.56 -2.73
CA THR A 85 3.43 14.20 -3.11
C THR A 85 3.97 14.98 -1.91
N ASN A 86 5.21 14.75 -1.52
CA ASN A 86 5.84 15.47 -0.40
C ASN A 86 6.39 16.83 -0.87
N LYS A 87 6.89 17.64 0.08
CA LYS A 87 7.46 18.97 -0.20
C LYS A 87 8.67 18.98 -1.13
N THR A 88 9.34 17.83 -1.31
CA THR A 88 10.52 17.70 -2.17
C THR A 88 10.16 17.14 -3.56
N GLY A 89 8.88 16.92 -3.85
CA GLY A 89 8.40 16.41 -5.13
C GLY A 89 8.44 14.88 -5.28
N VAL A 90 8.69 14.14 -4.19
CA VAL A 90 8.54 12.67 -4.19
C VAL A 90 7.06 12.34 -4.22
N THR A 91 6.63 11.56 -5.21
CA THR A 91 5.24 11.12 -5.39
C THR A 91 5.12 9.61 -5.21
N ILE A 92 4.15 9.16 -4.42
CA ILE A 92 3.75 7.74 -4.26
C ILE A 92 2.24 7.61 -4.50
N ASN A 93 1.89 6.65 -5.36
CA ASN A 93 0.52 6.28 -5.66
C ASN A 93 0.09 5.12 -4.76
N TYR A 94 -1.19 5.06 -4.40
CA TYR A 94 -1.75 4.00 -3.57
C TYR A 94 -2.82 3.18 -4.31
N PRO A 95 -2.49 2.52 -5.43
CA PRO A 95 -3.46 1.72 -6.18
C PRO A 95 -4.05 0.64 -5.27
N ASN A 96 -5.38 0.53 -5.26
CA ASN A 96 -6.11 -0.41 -4.41
C ASN A 96 -5.75 -0.34 -2.92
N GLY A 97 -5.27 0.82 -2.46
CA GLY A 97 -4.90 1.08 -1.06
C GLY A 97 -3.49 0.66 -0.66
N TYR A 98 -2.65 0.20 -1.60
CA TYR A 98 -1.26 -0.20 -1.33
C TYR A 98 -0.28 0.75 -2.02
N PRO A 99 0.79 1.19 -1.36
CA PRO A 99 1.75 2.10 -1.97
C PRO A 99 2.54 1.41 -3.08
N ASP A 100 2.72 2.10 -4.20
CA ASP A 100 3.63 1.70 -5.25
C ASP A 100 4.99 2.40 -5.05
N PHE A 101 5.98 1.61 -4.62
CA PHE A 101 7.36 2.08 -4.45
C PHE A 101 8.27 1.78 -5.65
N SER A 102 7.73 1.29 -6.78
CA SER A 102 8.53 0.86 -7.94
C SER A 102 9.56 1.91 -8.39
N GLN A 103 9.18 3.20 -8.41
CA GLN A 103 10.09 4.30 -8.77
C GLN A 103 11.23 4.52 -7.78
N TYR A 104 11.09 4.07 -6.53
CA TYR A 104 12.09 4.23 -5.45
C TYR A 104 12.68 2.89 -5.02
N ALA A 105 12.46 1.85 -5.82
CA ALA A 105 13.17 0.58 -5.70
C ALA A 105 14.66 0.79 -6.00
N HIS A 106 15.50 -0.05 -5.40
CA HIS A 106 16.93 -0.03 -5.66
C HIS A 106 17.19 -0.27 -7.16
N PRO A 107 17.99 0.57 -7.84
CA PRO A 107 18.11 0.55 -9.31
C PRO A 107 18.68 -0.77 -9.86
N ILE A 108 19.45 -1.49 -9.05
CA ILE A 108 20.14 -2.74 -9.46
C ILE A 108 19.53 -3.99 -8.81
N VAL A 109 18.99 -3.88 -7.59
CA VAL A 109 18.54 -5.05 -6.83
C VAL A 109 17.09 -5.29 -7.20
N LYS A 110 16.85 -6.35 -7.98
CA LYS A 110 15.51 -6.73 -8.42
C LYS A 110 14.64 -7.18 -7.24
N PRO A 111 13.31 -7.05 -7.34
CA PRO A 111 12.39 -7.71 -6.41
C PRO A 111 12.67 -9.21 -6.31
N VAL A 112 12.49 -9.77 -5.12
CA VAL A 112 12.72 -11.19 -4.84
C VAL A 112 11.48 -11.81 -4.21
N GLU A 113 11.17 -13.06 -4.57
CA GLU A 113 10.11 -13.83 -3.92
C GLU A 113 10.68 -14.64 -2.75
N ILE A 114 10.07 -14.55 -1.57
CA ILE A 114 10.42 -15.33 -0.40
C ILE A 114 9.18 -16.00 0.19
N GLN A 115 9.39 -17.09 0.93
CA GLN A 115 8.39 -17.56 1.87
C GLN A 115 8.34 -16.58 3.06
N ILE A 116 7.24 -15.84 3.22
CA ILE A 116 7.05 -14.95 4.38
C ILE A 116 6.87 -15.77 5.66
N ALA A 117 7.61 -15.41 6.71
CA ALA A 117 7.50 -16.06 8.00
C ALA A 117 6.09 -15.92 8.62
N LYS A 118 5.63 -16.98 9.29
CA LYS A 118 4.34 -17.03 10.01
C LYS A 118 4.59 -17.55 11.44
N PRO A 119 4.38 -16.75 12.51
CA PRO A 119 4.04 -15.33 12.48
C PRO A 119 5.16 -14.49 11.84
N ILE A 120 4.80 -13.26 11.45
CA ILE A 120 5.70 -12.34 10.74
C ILE A 120 6.98 -12.12 11.53
N ASN A 121 8.11 -12.36 10.86
CA ASN A 121 9.44 -12.10 11.40
C ASN A 121 10.28 -11.36 10.36
N ARG A 122 10.31 -10.04 10.47
CA ARG A 122 11.01 -9.16 9.52
C ARG A 122 12.51 -9.48 9.42
N ARG A 123 13.16 -9.89 10.50
CA ARG A 123 14.60 -10.23 10.47
C ARG A 123 14.84 -11.49 9.64
N GLU A 124 13.97 -12.48 9.79
CA GLU A 124 14.05 -13.71 9.01
C GLU A 124 13.69 -13.46 7.53
N ASP A 125 12.65 -12.69 7.26
CA ASP A 125 12.28 -12.31 5.89
C ASP A 125 13.40 -11.50 5.20
N ASN A 126 14.00 -10.53 5.90
CA ASN A 126 15.17 -9.79 5.40
C ASN A 126 16.34 -10.73 5.08
N LYS A 127 16.58 -11.73 5.94
CA LYS A 127 17.64 -12.71 5.72
C LYS A 127 17.38 -13.52 4.45
N ARG A 128 16.15 -14.01 4.25
CA ARG A 128 15.76 -14.73 3.03
C ARG A 128 15.89 -13.85 1.79
N ALA A 129 15.43 -12.61 1.87
CA ALA A 129 15.51 -11.67 0.76
C ALA A 129 16.96 -11.35 0.39
N ASN A 130 17.84 -11.10 1.37
CA ASN A 130 19.27 -10.90 1.14
C ASN A 130 19.93 -12.11 0.46
N ILE A 131 19.60 -13.33 0.90
CA ILE A 131 20.14 -14.57 0.31
C ILE A 131 19.73 -14.67 -1.17
N ILE A 132 18.45 -14.49 -1.50
CA ILE A 132 17.96 -14.60 -2.88
C ILE A 132 18.50 -13.47 -3.76
N ALA A 133 18.64 -12.27 -3.20
CA ALA A 133 19.22 -11.12 -3.90
C ALA A 133 20.75 -11.20 -4.06
N GLY A 134 21.41 -12.21 -3.49
CA GLY A 134 22.87 -12.35 -3.52
C GLY A 134 23.61 -11.30 -2.70
N LEU A 135 22.95 -10.69 -1.71
CA LEU A 135 23.49 -9.61 -0.91
C LEU A 135 24.25 -10.13 0.31
N ASN A 136 25.46 -9.62 0.50
CA ASN A 136 26.33 -9.88 1.63
C ASN A 136 27.15 -8.61 1.98
N LYS A 137 28.07 -8.72 2.93
CA LYS A 137 28.90 -7.58 3.37
C LYS A 137 29.81 -7.00 2.27
N ASP A 138 30.14 -7.80 1.25
CA ASP A 138 31.04 -7.46 0.15
C ASP A 138 30.27 -7.16 -1.16
N SER A 139 28.93 -7.27 -1.14
CA SER A 139 28.07 -6.93 -2.28
C SER A 139 27.82 -5.42 -2.41
N ASN A 140 27.26 -4.99 -3.54
CA ASN A 140 26.80 -3.62 -3.74
C ASN A 140 25.27 -3.61 -3.98
N PRO A 141 24.44 -3.09 -3.06
CA PRO A 141 24.83 -2.43 -1.81
C PRO A 141 25.17 -3.44 -0.71
N PRO A 142 26.09 -3.13 0.23
CA PRO A 142 26.50 -4.06 1.27
C PRO A 142 25.43 -4.19 2.36
N VAL A 143 25.23 -5.41 2.87
CA VAL A 143 24.40 -5.64 4.06
C VAL A 143 25.25 -5.62 5.34
N PRO A 144 24.84 -4.89 6.39
CA PRO A 144 25.60 -4.79 7.63
C PRO A 144 25.55 -6.08 8.47
N ALA A 145 24.50 -6.89 8.29
CA ALA A 145 24.33 -8.20 8.90
C ALA A 145 23.42 -9.06 8.00
N PRO A 146 23.49 -10.41 8.07
CA PRO A 146 22.69 -11.28 7.20
C PRO A 146 21.17 -11.02 7.27
N ASN A 147 20.66 -10.58 8.41
CA ASN A 147 19.23 -10.33 8.67
C ASN A 147 18.83 -8.85 8.63
N GLN A 148 19.69 -7.98 8.12
CA GLN A 148 19.43 -6.55 7.96
C GLN A 148 19.44 -6.17 6.48
N PRO A 149 18.59 -5.21 6.05
CA PRO A 149 18.66 -4.69 4.70
C PRO A 149 19.96 -3.91 4.50
N PRO A 150 20.37 -3.67 3.24
CA PRO A 150 21.45 -2.74 2.92
C PRO A 150 21.30 -1.36 3.54
N LYS A 151 22.42 -0.71 3.85
CA LYS A 151 22.42 0.63 4.48
C LYS A 151 21.72 1.64 3.57
N GLY A 152 20.77 2.39 4.15
CA GLY A 152 19.97 3.37 3.42
C GLY A 152 18.67 2.81 2.82
N TYR A 153 18.50 1.48 2.84
CA TYR A 153 17.35 0.80 2.25
C TYR A 153 16.55 0.02 3.30
N THR A 154 15.35 -0.40 2.91
CA THR A 154 14.53 -1.36 3.65
C THR A 154 13.92 -2.35 2.66
N TRP A 155 13.75 -3.59 3.08
CA TRP A 155 12.89 -4.50 2.35
C TRP A 155 11.43 -4.14 2.63
N HIS A 156 10.68 -3.86 1.57
CA HIS A 156 9.25 -3.62 1.56
C HIS A 156 8.51 -4.90 1.19
N HIS A 157 7.57 -5.30 2.03
CA HIS A 157 6.68 -6.43 1.78
C HIS A 157 5.52 -6.02 0.86
N HIS A 158 5.56 -6.51 -0.38
CA HIS A 158 4.53 -6.25 -1.38
C HIS A 158 3.19 -6.90 -1.00
N GLN A 159 2.07 -6.37 -1.54
CA GLN A 159 0.72 -6.83 -1.20
C GLN A 159 0.38 -8.24 -1.69
N ASP A 160 1.19 -8.84 -2.57
CA ASP A 160 1.02 -10.23 -3.00
C ASP A 160 1.40 -11.27 -1.93
N GLY A 161 2.00 -10.83 -0.81
CA GLY A 161 2.33 -11.68 0.33
C GLY A 161 3.54 -12.60 0.10
N LYS A 162 4.33 -12.41 -0.96
CA LYS A 162 5.54 -13.20 -1.24
C LYS A 162 6.71 -12.37 -1.77
N THR A 163 6.46 -11.20 -2.37
CA THR A 163 7.49 -10.37 -2.98
C THR A 163 8.07 -9.36 -1.98
N MET A 164 9.38 -9.24 -2.00
CA MET A 164 10.17 -8.25 -1.27
C MET A 164 10.83 -7.31 -2.26
N ILE A 165 10.63 -6.00 -2.06
CA ILE A 165 11.20 -4.95 -2.90
C ILE A 165 12.16 -4.14 -2.04
N LEU A 166 13.41 -3.96 -2.48
CA LEU A 166 14.36 -3.14 -1.75
C LEU A 166 14.10 -1.67 -2.09
N VAL A 167 13.68 -0.87 -1.11
CA VAL A 167 13.22 0.53 -1.31
C VAL A 167 14.05 1.50 -0.47
N ASP A 168 14.24 2.73 -0.95
CA ASP A 168 14.85 3.80 -0.16
C ASP A 168 14.15 3.95 1.20
N ARG A 169 14.92 3.90 2.29
CA ARG A 169 14.37 3.87 3.65
C ARG A 169 13.67 5.17 4.03
N LYS A 170 14.13 6.32 3.53
CA LYS A 170 13.54 7.63 3.85
C LYS A 170 12.19 7.77 3.16
N VAL A 171 12.11 7.40 1.88
CA VAL A 171 10.84 7.38 1.13
C VAL A 171 9.86 6.41 1.80
N HIS A 172 10.28 5.16 2.08
CA HIS A 172 9.41 4.19 2.74
C HIS A 172 8.90 4.66 4.12
N ALA A 173 9.72 5.38 4.88
CA ALA A 173 9.34 5.89 6.20
C ALA A 173 8.39 7.09 6.16
N GLU A 174 8.50 7.94 5.14
CA GLU A 174 7.65 9.12 4.98
C GLU A 174 6.26 8.75 4.45
N PHE A 175 6.20 7.83 3.49
CA PHE A 175 4.98 7.34 2.87
C PHE A 175 4.46 6.11 3.61
N THR A 176 3.91 6.35 4.80
CA THR A 176 3.38 5.29 5.66
C THR A 176 2.26 4.53 4.97
N HIS A 177 2.08 3.27 5.34
CA HIS A 177 1.10 2.37 4.75
C HIS A 177 0.92 1.13 5.62
N SER A 178 -0.18 0.41 5.42
CA SER A 178 -0.26 -1.01 5.76
C SER A 178 0.52 -1.79 4.70
N GLY A 179 1.68 -2.38 5.05
CA GLY A 179 2.34 -3.33 4.14
C GLY A 179 1.47 -4.57 3.90
N GLY A 180 1.77 -5.35 2.85
CA GLY A 180 1.04 -6.61 2.58
C GLY A 180 0.99 -7.54 3.80
N VAL A 181 2.04 -7.50 4.61
CA VAL A 181 2.19 -8.19 5.90
C VAL A 181 1.10 -7.90 6.92
N SER A 182 0.58 -6.66 7.01
CA SER A 182 -0.54 -6.34 7.90
C SER A 182 -1.86 -7.01 7.49
N THR A 183 -1.99 -7.40 6.22
CA THR A 183 -3.14 -8.16 5.70
C THR A 183 -2.96 -9.69 5.77
N VAL A 184 -1.74 -10.19 5.97
CA VAL A 184 -1.47 -11.64 6.12
C VAL A 184 -1.88 -12.16 7.50
N ASN A 185 -1.92 -11.27 8.50
CA ASN A 185 -2.56 -11.53 9.79
C ASN A 185 -3.83 -10.71 9.88
N GLY A 186 -4.91 -11.20 9.27
CA GLY A 186 -6.25 -10.80 9.68
C GLY A 186 -6.32 -10.85 11.22
N LYS A 187 -6.73 -9.75 11.82
CA LYS A 187 -7.35 -9.85 13.15
C LYS A 187 -8.58 -10.74 13.03
#